data_AF-A0A069AQX1-F1
#
_entry.id   AF-A0A069AQX1-F1
#
_cell.length_a   1.000
_cell.length_b   1.000
_cell.length_c   1.000
_cell.angle_alpha   90.00
_cell.angle_beta   90.00
_cell.angle_gamma   90.00
#
_symmetry.space_group_name_H-M   'P 1'
#
loop_
_entity.id
_entity.type
_entity.pdbx_description
1 polymer ?
#
loop_
_entity_poly.entity_id
_entity_poly.type
_entity_poly.pdbx_seq_one_letter_code
_entity_poly.pdbx_strand_id
1 'polypeptide(L)' 'MGNLKRQCDVSSGREKADIVLKNGTIINVFTEELITGDVAIVGDTIVGIGDYKGNVEID' A
#
# COMPACT_ATOMS: atom_id res chain seq x y z
N MET A 1 -21.48 2.05 -1.85
CA MET A 1 -21.25 0.92 -2.78
C MET A 1 -19.74 0.68 -2.83
N GLY A 2 -19.31 -0.52 -2.47
CA GLY A 2 -18.05 -0.77 -1.75
C GLY A 2 -16.74 -0.39 -2.44
N ASN A 3 -15.87 0.28 -1.68
CA ASN A 3 -14.48 0.58 -2.02
C ASN A 3 -13.63 -0.70 -2.27
N LEU A 4 -14.17 -1.87 -1.94
CA LEU A 4 -13.51 -3.18 -2.02
C LEU A 4 -13.02 -3.53 -3.44
N LYS A 5 -13.80 -3.23 -4.49
CA LYS A 5 -13.38 -3.51 -5.87
C LYS A 5 -12.13 -2.72 -6.22
N ARG A 6 -12.12 -1.42 -5.89
CA ARG A 6 -10.99 -0.52 -6.11
C ARG A 6 -9.77 -0.96 -5.29
N GLN A 7 -9.97 -1.30 -4.02
CA GLN A 7 -8.90 -1.84 -3.17
C GLN A 7 -8.26 -3.10 -3.77
N CYS A 8 -9.07 -4.03 -4.31
CA CYS A 8 -8.56 -5.21 -5.01
C CYS A 8 -7.84 -4.89 -6.33
N ASP A 9 -8.31 -3.89 -7.08
CA ASP A 9 -7.67 -3.46 -8.33
C ASP A 9 -6.31 -2.82 -8.05
N VAL A 10 -6.20 -2.00 -7.00
CA VAL A 10 -4.92 -1.42 -6.56
C VAL A 10 -3.99 -2.47 -5.98
N SER A 11 -4.47 -3.37 -5.12
CA SER A 11 -3.62 -4.44 -4.56
C SER A 11 -3.12 -5.42 -5.62
N SER A 12 -3.86 -5.57 -6.72
CA SER A 12 -3.42 -6.35 -7.89
C SER A 12 -2.48 -5.57 -8.83
N GLY A 13 -2.18 -4.30 -8.55
CA GLY A 13 -1.39 -3.42 -9.40
C GLY A 13 -2.07 -2.96 -10.69
N ARG A 14 -3.38 -3.19 -10.84
CA ARG A 14 -4.16 -2.76 -12.02
C ARG A 14 -4.46 -1.26 -11.99
N GLU A 15 -4.55 -0.67 -10.80
CA GLU A 15 -4.81 0.74 -10.56
C GLU A 15 -3.76 1.33 -9.60
N LYS A 16 -3.52 2.64 -9.66
CA LYS A 16 -2.68 3.36 -8.71
C LYS A 16 -3.38 3.56 -7.37
N ALA A 17 -2.63 3.51 -6.28
CA ALA A 17 -3.13 3.84 -4.96
C ALA A 17 -3.35 5.36 -4.81
N ASP A 18 -4.11 5.78 -3.81
CA ASP A 18 -4.29 7.21 -3.52
C ASP A 18 -2.99 7.80 -3.00
N ILE A 19 -2.39 7.13 -2.03
CA ILE A 19 -1.11 7.48 -1.44
C ILE A 19 -0.24 6.22 -1.41
N VAL A 20 1.03 6.37 -1.78
CA VAL A 20 2.06 5.36 -1.54
C VAL A 20 3.16 5.98 -0.69
N LEU A 21 3.43 5.36 0.45
CA LEU A 21 4.62 5.64 1.23
C LEU A 21 5.75 4.79 0.66
N LYS A 22 6.78 5.42 0.09
CA LYS A 22 7.89 4.78 -0.61
C LYS A 22 9.02 4.48 0.37
N ASN A 23 9.78 3.41 0.09
CA ASN A 23 11.02 3.09 0.81
C ASN A 23 10.90 3.01 2.35
N GLY A 24 9.70 2.72 2.86
CA GLY A 24 9.44 2.63 4.29
C GLY A 24 10.07 1.39 4.91
N THR A 25 10.42 1.49 6.20
CA THR A 25 10.71 0.32 7.03
C THR A 25 9.46 -0.05 7.82
N ILE A 26 8.81 -1.15 7.43
CA ILE A 26 7.63 -1.69 8.07
C ILE A 26 8.07 -2.67 9.18
N ILE A 27 7.64 -2.41 10.40
CA ILE A 27 7.83 -3.32 11.53
C ILE A 27 6.66 -4.29 11.55
N ASN A 28 6.91 -5.55 11.22
CA ASN A 28 5.91 -6.60 11.36
C ASN A 28 5.84 -7.03 12.83
N VAL A 29 4.89 -6.50 13.57
CA VAL A 29 4.69 -6.83 15.00
C VAL A 29 4.19 -8.26 15.26
N PHE A 30 3.82 -9.00 14.21
CA PHE A 30 3.44 -10.41 14.33
C PHE A 30 4.62 -11.36 14.19
N THR A 31 5.55 -11.07 13.26
CA THR A 31 6.75 -11.91 13.03
C THR A 31 8.01 -11.33 13.66
N GLU A 32 7.94 -10.11 14.20
CA GLU A 32 9.07 -9.34 14.75
C GLU A 32 10.15 -8.99 13.69
N GLU A 33 9.79 -9.03 12.41
CA GLU A 33 10.70 -8.74 11.29
C GLU A 33 10.57 -7.30 10.79
N LEU A 34 11.67 -6.77 10.26
CA LEU A 34 11.70 -5.51 9.53
C LEU A 34 11.58 -5.80 8.03
N ILE A 35 10.55 -5.24 7.40
CA ILE A 35 10.30 -5.37 5.97
C ILE A 35 10.53 -4.00 5.34
N THR A 36 11.40 -3.92 4.34
CA THR A 36 11.57 -2.70 3.55
C THR A 36 10.68 -2.76 2.32
N GLY A 37 9.89 -1.72 2.08
CA GLY A 37 9.05 -1.63 0.89
C GLY A 37 8.09 -0.47 0.93
N ASP A 38 7.26 -0.40 -0.10
CA ASP A 38 6.25 0.65 -0.21
C ASP A 38 4.94 0.20 0.43
N VAL A 39 4.20 1.15 1.00
CA VAL A 39 2.87 0.92 1.57
C VAL A 39 1.83 1.64 0.73
N ALA A 40 0.91 0.88 0.12
CA ALA A 40 -0.18 1.42 -0.68
C ALA A 40 -1.43 1.65 0.16
N ILE A 41 -2.01 2.84 0.06
CA ILE A 41 -3.19 3.28 0.80
C ILE A 41 -4.27 3.75 -0.17
N VAL A 42 -5.48 3.25 0.03
CA VAL A 42 -6.69 3.65 -0.71
C VAL A 42 -7.72 4.16 0.29
N GLY A 43 -8.01 5.47 0.25
CA GLY A 43 -8.80 6.15 1.27
C GLY A 43 -8.18 6.03 2.66
N ASP A 44 -8.85 5.29 3.55
CA ASP A 44 -8.48 5.03 4.94
C ASP A 44 -7.87 3.65 5.18
N THR A 45 -7.66 2.86 4.12
CA THR A 45 -7.32 1.44 4.21
C THR A 45 -5.98 1.16 3.52
N ILE A 46 -5.09 0.45 4.21
CA ILE A 46 -3.87 -0.10 3.60
C ILE A 46 -4.26 -1.30 2.75
N VAL A 47 -3.88 -1.28 1.47
CA VAL A 47 -4.26 -2.32 0.49
C VAL A 47 -3.11 -3.26 0.14
N GLY A 48 -1.87 -2.91 0.48
CA GLY A 48 -0.71 -3.76 0.23
C GLY A 48 0.61 -3.16 0.69
N ILE A 49 1.62 -4.03 0.83
CA ILE A 49 3.02 -3.70 1.08
C ILE A 49 3.84 -4.36 -0.03
N GLY A 50 4.76 -3.64 -0.68
CA GLY A 50 5.53 -4.14 -1.83
C GLY A 50 6.00 -3.03 -2.76
N ASP A 51 5.96 -3.26 -4.07
CA ASP A 51 6.23 -2.23 -5.09
C ASP A 51 4.89 -1.68 -5.59
N TYR A 52 4.60 -0.42 -5.24
CA TYR A 52 3.36 0.23 -5.63
C TYR A 52 3.60 1.63 -6.20
N LYS A 53 2.64 2.06 -7.02
CA LYS A 53 2.58 3.40 -7.60
C LYS A 53 1.37 4.16 -7.09
N GLY A 54 1.60 5.40 -6.67
CA GLY A 54 0.59 6.26 -6.08
C GLY A 54 0.19 7.40 -7.01
N ASN A 55 -0.96 8.00 -6.73
CA ASN A 55 -1.26 9.35 -7.20
C ASN A 55 -0.44 10.37 -6.42
N VAL A 56 -0.21 10.10 -5.14
CA VAL A 56 0.76 10.81 -4.28
C VAL A 56 1.77 9.80 -3.78
N GLU A 57 3.05 10.11 -3.96
CA GLU A 57 4.17 9.30 -3.46
C GLU A 57 4.97 10.13 -2.45
N ILE A 58 5.19 9.56 -1.26
CA ILE A 58 5.88 10.20 -0.14
C ILE A 58 7.04 9.30 0.27
N ASP A 59 8.25 9.83 0.40
CA ASP A 59 9.46 9.12 0.87
C ASP A 59 9.82 9.59 2.29
#